data_AF-A0A5J4PWY1-F1
#
_entry.id   AF-A0A5J4PWY1-F1
#
_cell.length_a   1.000
_cell.length_b   1.000
_cell.length_c   1.000
_cell.angle_alpha   90.00
_cell.angle_beta   90.00
_cell.angle_gamma   90.00
#
_symmetry.space_group_name_H-M   'P 1'
#
loop_
_entity.id
_entity.type
_entity.pdbx_description
1 polymer ?
#
loop_
_entity_poly.entity_id
_entity_poly.type
_entity_poly.pdbx_seq_one_letter_code
_entity_poly.pdbx_strand_id
1 'polypeptide(L)'
;ALEKRIEKAAEIIKDRGLKERSKKVITSVLRSSKSRQDFEKALEKQGMGVLFRTNEQGRIYGVTFIDHEQKCVFNGSRLGKEFSANVFNDFFNDSGQKQEQADHKAGQVFEPFENVSRERENSDTSMGGIFDILPIETQESEDFEAEALMRRLKKKKRKNTRRL
;
A
#
# COMPACT_ATOMS: atom_id res chain seq x y z
N ALA A 1 -20.72 2.57 -20.53
CA ALA A 1 -21.62 1.70 -19.72
C ALA A 1 -20.84 0.80 -18.75
N LEU A 2 -19.73 0.19 -19.17
CA LEU A 2 -18.90 -0.68 -18.33
C LEU A 2 -18.16 0.07 -17.21
N GLU A 3 -17.55 1.21 -17.52
CA GLU A 3 -16.79 2.03 -16.55
C GLU A 3 -17.64 2.40 -15.33
N LYS A 4 -18.86 2.92 -15.54
CA LYS A 4 -19.82 3.22 -14.47
C LYS A 4 -20.16 2.01 -13.58
N ARG A 5 -20.10 0.78 -14.11
CA ARG A 5 -20.34 -0.45 -13.31
C ARG A 5 -19.11 -0.80 -12.47
N ILE A 6 -17.92 -0.59 -13.02
CA ILE A 6 -16.65 -0.81 -12.30
C ILE A 6 -16.52 0.20 -11.16
N GLU A 7 -16.83 1.47 -11.38
CA GLU A 7 -16.82 2.52 -10.35
C GLU A 7 -17.79 2.20 -9.21
N LYS A 8 -19.05 1.87 -9.53
CA LYS A 8 -20.03 1.45 -8.51
C LYS A 8 -19.57 0.23 -7.70
N ALA A 9 -18.94 -0.75 -8.35
CA ALA A 9 -18.39 -1.90 -7.63
C ALA A 9 -17.22 -1.49 -6.70
N ALA A 10 -16.34 -0.59 -7.15
CA ALA A 10 -15.25 -0.07 -6.33
C ALA A 10 -15.77 0.72 -5.13
N GLU A 11 -16.84 1.52 -5.31
CA GLU A 11 -17.53 2.21 -4.23
C GLU A 11 -18.16 1.22 -3.24
N ILE A 12 -18.91 0.21 -3.70
CA ILE A 12 -19.50 -0.82 -2.83
C ILE A 12 -18.43 -1.54 -2.00
N ILE A 13 -17.29 -1.86 -2.60
CA ILE A 13 -16.16 -2.49 -1.91
C ILE A 13 -15.61 -1.58 -0.80
N LYS A 14 -15.55 -0.26 -1.04
CA LYS A 14 -15.08 0.73 -0.08
C LYS A 14 -16.11 0.96 1.02
N ASP A 15 -17.37 1.15 0.65
CA ASP A 15 -18.50 1.49 1.52
C ASP A 15 -18.85 0.34 2.48
N ARG A 16 -18.84 -0.91 2.00
CA ARG A 16 -19.12 -2.08 2.84
C ARG A 16 -17.92 -2.57 3.66
N GLY A 17 -16.77 -1.91 3.57
CA GLY A 17 -15.57 -2.30 4.30
C GLY A 17 -15.09 -3.73 3.98
N LEU A 18 -15.43 -4.27 2.80
CA LEU A 18 -15.18 -5.68 2.45
C LEU A 18 -13.69 -6.02 2.50
N LYS A 19 -12.86 -5.06 2.06
CA LYS A 19 -11.39 -5.19 2.15
C LYS A 19 -10.92 -5.36 3.59
N GLU A 20 -11.48 -4.63 4.53
CA GLU A 20 -11.01 -4.61 5.92
C GLU A 20 -11.31 -5.93 6.64
N ARG A 21 -12.50 -6.51 6.39
CA ARG A 21 -12.84 -7.85 6.88
C ARG A 21 -11.86 -8.89 6.33
N SER A 22 -11.70 -8.94 5.01
CA SER A 22 -10.82 -9.93 4.38
C SER A 22 -9.37 -9.77 4.85
N LYS A 23 -8.87 -8.55 5.03
CA LYS A 23 -7.54 -8.29 5.62
C LYS A 23 -7.40 -8.92 7.00
N LYS A 24 -8.33 -8.66 7.91
CA LYS A 24 -8.28 -9.18 9.29
C LYS A 24 -8.22 -10.71 9.32
N VAL A 25 -9.05 -11.37 8.51
CA VAL A 25 -9.06 -12.82 8.38
C VAL A 25 -7.72 -13.33 7.84
N ILE A 26 -7.24 -12.75 6.74
CA ILE A 26 -5.96 -13.15 6.12
C ILE A 26 -4.80 -12.98 7.10
N THR A 27 -4.70 -11.83 7.79
CA THR A 27 -3.64 -11.57 8.76
C THR A 27 -3.71 -12.52 9.96
N SER A 28 -4.91 -12.82 10.46
CA SER A 28 -5.09 -13.77 11.56
C SER A 28 -4.62 -15.18 11.17
N VAL A 29 -5.01 -15.65 9.98
CA VAL A 29 -4.60 -16.97 9.47
C VAL A 29 -3.10 -17.00 9.20
N LEU A 30 -2.54 -15.94 8.62
CA LEU A 30 -1.10 -15.83 8.32
C LEU A 30 -0.24 -15.99 9.57
N ARG A 31 -0.62 -15.35 10.69
CA ARG A 31 0.09 -15.47 11.97
C ARG A 31 0.06 -16.89 12.57
N SER A 32 -1.00 -17.64 12.30
CA SER A 32 -1.17 -19.00 12.84
C SER A 32 -0.56 -20.09 11.96
N SER A 33 -0.26 -19.79 10.70
CA SER A 33 0.17 -20.76 9.70
C SER A 33 1.68 -20.85 9.65
N LYS A 34 2.22 -22.06 9.46
CA LYS A 34 3.68 -22.30 9.34
C LYS A 34 4.11 -22.71 7.95
N SER A 35 3.17 -23.21 7.14
CA SER A 35 3.40 -23.66 5.78
C SER A 35 2.32 -23.13 4.85
N ARG A 36 2.60 -23.20 3.55
CA ARG A 36 1.62 -22.82 2.51
C ARG A 36 0.35 -23.67 2.58
N GLN A 37 0.49 -24.98 2.76
CA GLN A 37 -0.65 -25.88 2.83
C GLN A 37 -1.52 -25.62 4.06
N ASP A 38 -0.90 -25.29 5.19
CA ASP A 38 -1.64 -24.94 6.41
C ASP A 38 -2.41 -23.62 6.23
N PHE A 39 -1.78 -22.64 5.59
CA PHE A 39 -2.40 -21.35 5.28
C PHE A 39 -3.61 -21.50 4.34
N GLU A 40 -3.47 -22.29 3.27
CA GLU A 40 -4.55 -22.59 2.32
C GLU A 40 -5.75 -23.25 3.04
N LYS A 41 -5.50 -24.30 3.84
CA LYS A 41 -6.54 -25.00 4.60
C LYS A 41 -7.20 -24.12 5.66
N ALA A 42 -6.42 -23.29 6.36
CA ALA A 42 -6.95 -22.42 7.40
C ALA A 42 -7.81 -21.29 6.82
N LEU A 43 -7.43 -20.73 5.66
CA LEU A 43 -8.29 -19.78 4.94
C LEU A 43 -9.59 -20.43 4.46
N GLU A 44 -9.52 -21.66 3.94
CA GLU A 44 -10.71 -22.37 3.45
C GLU A 44 -11.74 -22.57 4.58
N LYS A 45 -11.28 -22.89 5.79
CA LYS A 45 -12.13 -22.96 7.00
C LYS A 45 -12.79 -21.63 7.35
N GLN A 46 -12.19 -20.50 6.97
CA GLN A 46 -12.76 -19.16 7.14
C GLN A 46 -13.64 -18.74 5.94
N GLY A 47 -13.93 -19.65 5.00
CA GLY A 47 -14.72 -19.35 3.81
C GLY A 47 -13.96 -18.55 2.75
N MET A 48 -12.62 -18.55 2.79
CA MET A 48 -11.78 -17.85 1.84
C MET A 48 -10.85 -18.81 1.09
N GLY A 49 -10.77 -18.67 -0.23
CA GLY A 49 -9.77 -19.32 -1.06
C GLY A 49 -8.55 -18.43 -1.29
N VAL A 50 -7.41 -19.05 -1.60
CA VAL A 50 -6.22 -18.34 -2.09
C VAL A 50 -5.63 -19.08 -3.29
N LEU A 51 -5.17 -18.32 -4.27
CA LEU A 51 -4.47 -18.81 -5.45
C LEU A 51 -3.09 -18.16 -5.52
N PHE A 52 -2.05 -18.99 -5.44
CA PHE A 52 -0.67 -18.57 -5.68
C PHE A 52 -0.27 -18.88 -7.11
N ARG A 53 0.28 -17.89 -7.80
CA ARG A 53 0.89 -18.07 -9.11
C ARG A 53 2.40 -18.14 -8.95
N THR A 54 2.98 -19.23 -9.42
CA THR A 54 4.42 -19.50 -9.36
C THR A 54 5.03 -19.53 -10.76
N ASN A 55 6.29 -19.13 -10.87
CA ASN A 55 7.08 -19.37 -12.07
C ASN A 55 7.69 -20.79 -12.06
N GLU A 56 8.47 -21.12 -13.09
CA GLU A 56 9.15 -22.42 -13.22
C GLU A 56 10.17 -22.69 -12.10
N GLN A 57 10.71 -21.64 -11.50
CA GLN A 57 11.66 -21.71 -10.37
C GLN A 57 10.95 -21.84 -9.01
N GLY A 58 9.62 -21.88 -8.98
CA GLY A 58 8.83 -21.96 -7.76
C GLY A 58 8.60 -20.62 -7.04
N ARG A 59 9.11 -19.50 -7.58
CA ARG A 59 8.90 -18.15 -7.00
C ARG A 59 7.44 -17.73 -7.16
N ILE A 60 6.83 -17.27 -6.07
CA ILE A 60 5.47 -16.72 -6.08
C ILE A 60 5.53 -15.29 -6.64
N TYR A 61 4.91 -15.06 -7.79
CA TYR A 61 4.83 -13.72 -8.42
C TYR A 61 3.43 -13.09 -8.31
N GLY A 62 2.42 -13.88 -7.95
CA GLY A 62 1.05 -13.41 -7.80
C GLY A 62 0.32 -14.15 -6.69
N VAL A 63 -0.54 -13.42 -5.97
CA VAL A 63 -1.47 -13.98 -4.99
C VAL A 63 -2.83 -13.33 -5.16
N THR A 64 -3.87 -14.16 -5.20
CA THR A 64 -5.27 -13.74 -5.32
C THR A 64 -6.09 -14.41 -4.23
N PHE A 65 -6.85 -13.62 -3.48
CA PHE A 65 -7.76 -14.08 -2.44
C PHE A 65 -9.19 -14.06 -2.95
N ILE A 66 -9.95 -15.11 -2.64
CA ILE A 66 -11.33 -15.30 -3.07
C ILE A 66 -12.16 -15.40 -1.79
N ASP A 67 -12.96 -14.38 -1.52
CA ASP A 67 -13.88 -14.37 -0.39
C ASP A 67 -15.23 -14.95 -0.87
N HIS A 68 -15.52 -16.18 -0.46
CA HIS A 68 -16.75 -16.86 -0.86
C HIS A 68 -17.98 -16.35 -0.13
N GLU A 69 -17.81 -15.68 1.01
CA GLU A 69 -18.89 -15.10 1.79
C GLU A 69 -19.34 -13.77 1.17
N GLN A 70 -18.38 -12.88 0.89
CA GLN A 70 -18.64 -11.56 0.32
C GLN A 70 -18.70 -11.56 -1.22
N LYS A 71 -18.47 -12.71 -1.85
CA LYS A 71 -18.43 -12.88 -3.32
C LYS A 71 -17.46 -11.91 -3.99
N CYS A 72 -16.32 -11.68 -3.34
CA CYS A 72 -15.31 -10.72 -3.76
C CYS A 72 -13.99 -11.42 -4.07
N VAL A 73 -13.25 -10.87 -5.01
CA VAL A 73 -11.90 -11.35 -5.36
C VAL A 73 -10.93 -10.19 -5.23
N PHE A 74 -9.83 -10.43 -4.54
CA PHE A 74 -8.82 -9.43 -4.25
C PHE A 74 -7.44 -9.90 -4.70
N ASN A 75 -6.76 -9.08 -5.50
CA ASN A 75 -5.33 -9.24 -5.71
C ASN A 75 -4.59 -8.80 -4.45
N GLY A 76 -3.60 -9.57 -3.98
CA GLY A 76 -2.91 -9.29 -2.73
C GLY A 76 -2.27 -7.89 -2.69
N SER A 77 -1.60 -7.48 -3.76
CA SER A 77 -1.02 -6.13 -3.88
C SER A 77 -2.06 -5.00 -3.84
N ARG A 78 -3.33 -5.29 -4.11
CA ARG A 78 -4.45 -4.34 -4.02
C ARG A 78 -5.10 -4.32 -2.63
N LEU A 79 -4.86 -5.33 -1.80
CA LEU A 79 -5.22 -5.31 -0.38
C LEU A 79 -4.18 -4.52 0.43
N GLY A 80 -2.89 -4.73 0.15
CA GLY A 80 -1.81 -4.02 0.81
C GLY A 80 -0.45 -4.65 0.54
N LYS A 81 0.63 -3.95 0.91
CA LYS A 81 2.01 -4.43 0.73
C LYS A 81 2.27 -5.72 1.52
N GLU A 82 1.69 -5.83 2.72
CA GLU A 82 1.78 -7.01 3.59
C GLU A 82 1.12 -8.26 2.99
N PHE A 83 0.21 -8.09 2.02
CA PHE A 83 -0.46 -9.19 1.32
C PHE A 83 0.12 -9.42 -0.08
N SER A 84 1.28 -8.83 -0.38
CA SER A 84 1.91 -8.98 -1.70
C SER A 84 2.52 -10.36 -1.90
N ALA A 85 2.69 -10.75 -3.17
CA ALA A 85 3.31 -12.02 -3.52
C ALA A 85 4.72 -12.19 -2.94
N ASN A 86 5.50 -11.11 -2.85
CA ASN A 86 6.84 -11.16 -2.25
C ASN A 86 6.80 -11.58 -0.77
N VAL A 87 5.87 -11.03 0.02
CA VAL A 87 5.75 -11.39 1.44
C VAL A 87 5.47 -12.88 1.60
N PHE A 88 4.56 -13.43 0.79
CA PHE A 88 4.27 -14.87 0.83
C PHE A 88 5.42 -15.72 0.27
N ASN A 89 6.10 -15.24 -0.76
CA ASN A 89 7.29 -15.91 -1.29
C ASN A 89 8.35 -16.05 -0.19
N ASP A 90 8.63 -14.97 0.52
CA ASP A 90 9.66 -14.95 1.56
C ASP A 90 9.19 -15.77 2.77
N PHE A 91 7.95 -15.57 3.22
CA PHE A 91 7.37 -16.31 4.35
C PHE A 91 7.39 -17.84 4.17
N PHE A 92 7.12 -18.35 2.96
CA PHE A 92 7.13 -19.79 2.71
C PHE A 92 8.54 -20.31 2.36
N ASN A 93 9.42 -19.51 1.75
CA ASN A 93 10.76 -19.94 1.34
C ASN A 93 11.85 -19.75 2.41
N ASP A 94 11.65 -18.87 3.39
CA ASP A 94 12.56 -18.69 4.55
C ASP A 94 12.64 -19.96 5.43
N SER A 95 11.75 -20.93 5.20
CA SER A 95 11.78 -22.23 5.88
C SER A 95 12.82 -23.22 5.33
N GLY A 96 13.60 -22.89 4.28
CA GLY A 96 14.64 -23.82 3.86
C GLY A 96 15.62 -23.43 2.75
N GLN A 97 15.38 -22.43 1.89
CA GLN A 97 16.34 -22.10 0.83
C GLN A 97 16.36 -20.60 0.52
N LYS A 98 17.36 -19.90 1.08
CA LYS A 98 17.81 -18.61 0.56
C LYS A 98 18.31 -18.80 -0.86
N GLN A 99 17.47 -18.51 -1.85
CA GLN A 99 17.96 -18.14 -3.16
C GLN A 99 18.45 -16.70 -3.06
N GLU A 100 19.76 -16.54 -2.98
CA GLU A 100 20.45 -15.26 -3.09
C GLU A 100 20.09 -14.63 -4.44
N GLN A 101 19.25 -13.59 -4.42
CA GLN A 101 19.23 -12.59 -5.49
C GLN A 101 19.31 -11.21 -4.85
N ALA A 102 20.40 -10.54 -5.20
CA ALA A 102 20.79 -9.23 -4.71
C ALA A 102 19.80 -8.13 -5.13
N ASP A 103 19.68 -7.17 -4.21
CA ASP A 103 19.35 -5.75 -4.38
C ASP A 103 18.00 -5.34 -4.96
N HIS A 104 17.05 -5.09 -4.05
CA HIS A 104 16.56 -3.72 -3.85
C HIS A 104 16.38 -3.47 -2.35
N LYS A 105 17.23 -2.61 -1.76
CA LYS A 105 17.09 -2.12 -0.39
C LYS A 105 15.72 -1.47 -0.17
N ALA A 106 14.92 -2.04 0.73
CA ALA A 106 14.01 -1.29 1.58
C ALA A 106 13.77 -2.12 2.84
N GLY A 107 14.70 -2.01 3.79
CA GLY A 107 14.50 -2.55 5.12
C GLY A 107 13.22 -1.96 5.72
N GLN A 108 12.29 -2.83 6.10
CA GLN A 108 11.36 -2.57 7.17
C GLN A 108 11.41 -3.80 8.05
N VAL A 109 12.15 -3.66 9.14
CA VAL A 109 12.09 -4.54 10.30
C VAL A 109 10.62 -4.55 10.74
N PHE A 110 10.03 -5.74 10.82
CA PHE A 110 8.68 -5.93 11.31
C PHE A 110 8.70 -5.79 12.83
N GLU A 111 8.34 -4.61 13.33
CA GLU A 111 8.04 -4.40 14.75
C GLU A 111 6.53 -4.56 14.97
N PRO A 112 6.08 -5.42 15.90
CA PRO A 112 4.68 -5.49 16.29
C PRO A 112 4.32 -4.22 17.08
N PHE A 113 3.45 -3.36 16.52
CA PHE A 113 3.00 -2.18 17.25
C PHE A 113 2.01 -2.55 18.37
N GLU A 114 2.44 -2.32 19.61
CA GLU A 114 1.55 -2.13 20.76
C GLU A 114 0.98 -0.70 20.77
N ASN A 115 -0.31 -0.58 21.08
CA ASN A 115 -1.04 0.67 21.22
C ASN A 115 -0.66 1.38 22.53
N VAL A 116 -0.06 2.56 22.47
CA VAL A 116 -0.09 3.51 23.60
C VAL A 116 -0.25 4.95 23.09
N SER A 117 -1.34 5.58 23.52
CA SER A 117 -1.65 7.00 23.35
C SER A 117 -0.72 7.89 24.21
N ARG A 118 -0.14 8.96 23.66
CA ARG A 118 -0.05 10.32 24.25
C ARG A 118 0.82 11.30 23.43
N GLU A 119 0.20 12.45 23.14
CA GLU A 119 0.65 13.85 23.20
C GLU A 119 2.08 14.28 22.75
N ARG A 120 2.07 15.08 21.66
CA ARG A 120 2.77 16.37 21.40
C ARG A 120 4.15 16.63 22.04
N GLU A 121 5.18 16.89 21.21
CA GLU A 121 5.75 18.22 20.93
C GLU A 121 6.95 18.19 19.95
N ASN A 122 7.21 19.36 19.36
CA ASN A 122 8.11 19.68 18.26
C ASN A 122 9.59 19.25 18.42
N SER A 123 10.24 18.89 17.31
CA SER A 123 11.39 19.66 16.77
C SER A 123 12.02 18.96 15.56
N ASP A 124 11.90 19.63 14.41
CA ASP A 124 12.91 19.87 13.37
C ASP A 124 14.01 18.82 13.11
N THR A 125 14.03 18.23 11.92
CA THR A 125 15.09 18.44 10.90
C THR A 125 14.90 17.47 9.73
N SER A 126 14.45 18.05 8.61
CA SER A 126 14.90 17.80 7.23
C SER A 126 15.26 16.37 6.80
N MET A 127 14.32 15.69 6.13
CA MET A 127 14.63 14.90 4.94
C MET A 127 13.46 15.01 3.95
N GLY A 128 13.71 15.71 2.84
CA GLY A 128 12.71 16.09 1.84
C GLY A 128 12.12 14.93 1.04
N GLY A 129 10.86 15.11 0.66
CA GLY A 129 10.14 14.21 -0.25
C GLY A 129 8.77 14.75 -0.66
N ILE A 130 8.73 15.48 -1.77
CA ILE A 130 7.66 15.56 -2.79
C ILE A 130 6.19 15.87 -2.42
N PHE A 131 5.82 16.21 -1.18
CA PHE A 131 4.40 16.46 -0.82
C PHE A 131 3.95 17.92 -0.66
N ASP A 132 4.82 18.91 -0.89
CA ASP A 132 4.50 20.34 -0.68
C ASP A 132 3.76 21.05 -1.85
N ILE A 133 3.05 20.33 -2.74
CA ILE A 133 2.28 20.98 -3.81
C ILE A 133 0.81 20.55 -3.76
N LEU A 134 0.11 20.94 -2.69
CA LEU A 134 -1.34 21.15 -2.74
C LEU A 134 -1.69 22.28 -1.76
N PRO A 135 -2.04 23.49 -2.23
CA PRO A 135 -2.62 24.49 -1.34
C PRO A 135 -4.02 24.02 -0.94
N ILE A 136 -4.20 23.79 0.35
CA ILE A 136 -5.50 23.61 1.00
C ILE A 136 -6.24 24.96 0.88
N GLU A 137 -7.35 24.98 0.16
CA GLU A 137 -8.28 26.10 0.12
C GLU A 137 -9.14 26.08 1.38
N THR A 138 -8.85 26.98 2.32
CA THR A 138 -9.83 27.45 3.30
C THR A 138 -9.61 28.93 3.59
N GLN A 139 -10.59 29.71 3.13
CA GLN A 139 -11.02 31.07 3.48
C GLN A 139 -10.13 32.03 4.29
N GLU A 140 -10.03 33.22 3.70
CA GLU A 140 -10.07 34.55 4.33
C GLU A 140 -8.82 35.03 5.07
N SER A 141 -8.02 35.80 4.35
CA SER A 141 -7.67 37.21 4.64
C SER A 141 -6.25 37.56 4.16
N GLU A 142 -6.13 38.79 3.66
CA GLU A 142 -4.90 39.56 3.45
C GLU A 142 -4.14 39.40 2.11
N ASP A 143 -4.56 40.24 1.16
CA ASP A 143 -4.01 40.48 -0.18
C ASP A 143 -2.52 40.94 -0.25
N PHE A 144 -1.77 40.90 0.85
CA PHE A 144 -0.40 41.42 0.91
C PHE A 144 0.67 40.38 0.50
N GLU A 145 0.43 39.09 0.72
CA GLU A 145 1.41 38.03 0.43
C GLU A 145 1.43 37.60 -1.06
N ALA A 146 0.29 37.68 -1.74
CA ALA A 146 0.14 37.27 -3.13
C ALA A 146 1.00 38.11 -4.09
N GLU A 147 1.18 39.41 -3.81
CA GLU A 147 1.95 40.32 -4.65
C GLU A 147 3.47 40.04 -4.57
N ALA A 148 3.98 39.69 -3.39
CA ALA A 148 5.37 39.31 -3.20
C ALA A 148 5.72 38.02 -3.95
N LEU A 149 4.77 37.07 -4.00
CA LEU A 149 4.91 35.79 -4.71
C LEU A 149 4.92 35.99 -6.23
N MET A 150 4.01 36.82 -6.75
CA MET A 150 3.97 37.21 -8.18
C MET A 150 5.26 37.92 -8.65
N ARG A 151 5.88 38.74 -7.79
CA ARG A 151 7.14 39.43 -8.10
C ARG A 151 8.34 38.46 -8.18
N ARG A 152 8.32 37.35 -7.44
CA ARG A 152 9.34 36.28 -7.51
C ARG A 152 9.27 35.50 -8.82
N LEU A 153 8.07 35.17 -9.30
CA LEU A 153 7.87 34.42 -10.55
C LEU A 153 8.32 35.20 -11.80
N LYS A 154 8.06 36.52 -11.83
CA LYS A 154 8.46 37.39 -12.97
C LYS A 154 9.99 37.55 -13.11
N LYS A 155 10.77 37.43 -12.03
CA LYS A 155 12.25 37.51 -12.09
C LYS A 155 12.90 36.24 -12.65
N LYS A 156 12.28 35.07 -12.50
CA LYS A 156 12.79 33.78 -13.02
C LYS A 156 12.60 33.63 -14.54
N LYS A 157 11.56 34.22 -15.13
CA LYS A 157 11.30 34.14 -16.58
C LYS A 157 12.28 34.95 -17.46
N ARG A 158 13.05 35.90 -16.91
CA ARG A 158 13.99 36.73 -17.70
C ARG A 158 15.43 36.18 -17.77
N LYS A 159 15.74 35.05 -17.12
CA LYS A 159 17.11 34.49 -17.10
C LYS A 159 17.35 33.32 -18.07
N ASN A 160 16.37 32.92 -18.88
CA ASN A 160 16.53 31.77 -19.79
C ASN A 160 16.37 32.11 -21.29
N THR A 161 16.61 33.37 -21.67
CA THR A 161 16.71 33.75 -23.08
C THR A 161 18.01 34.53 -23.26
N ARG A 162 19.11 33.79 -23.50
CA ARG A 162 20.35 34.22 -24.15
C ARG A 162 21.32 33.05 -24.17
N ARG A 163 21.35 32.34 -25.30
CA ARG A 163 22.49 31.65 -25.92
C ARG A 163 21.96 30.95 -27.18
N LEU A 164 21.92 31.72 -28.27
CA LEU A 164 22.30 31.24 -29.60
C LEU A 164 23.78 31.59 -29.74
#